data_AF-A0A935PBG0-F1
#
_entry.id   AF-A0A935PBG0-F1
#
_cell.length_a   1.000
_cell.length_b   1.000
_cell.length_c   1.000
_cell.angle_alpha   90.00
_cell.angle_beta   90.00
_cell.angle_gamma   90.00
#
_symmetry.space_group_name_H-M   'P 1'
#
loop_
_entity.id
_entity.type
_entity.pdbx_description
1 polymer ?
#
loop_
_entity_poly.entity_id
_entity_poly.type
_entity_poly.pdbx_seq_one_letter_code
_entity_poly.pdbx_strand_id
1 'polypeptide(L)'
;MKIYIGFDDTDHIDADVGTGKLARRFEEHLPERCILQGVVRQQLLVDDRIPYTSHNSSACLIVEAPGSDCLDTLRERAVRHIETQSLAGSDPGLCIAWSDNGALAPLVEFGRRCTERVVPQAEAVRAAKGFHLSGHGGTNDGIIGAAAAVGLTASGWSGRFIEFARLRELPVIATVASLEERGMSVVSMDRDALSPRPGDRVDTKGWLRPRLLGHRAVVPVLPSGDGLWYTLWEKRSKTSHGR
;
A
#
# COMPACT_ATOMS: atom_id res chain seq x y z
N MET A 1 -13.21 -9.98 9.46
CA MET A 1 -13.50 -8.67 8.84
C MET A 1 -12.22 -8.02 8.36
N LYS A 2 -12.29 -7.29 7.24
CA LYS A 2 -11.13 -6.61 6.67
C LYS A 2 -11.10 -5.14 7.07
N ILE A 3 -9.96 -4.70 7.60
CA ILE A 3 -9.64 -3.35 8.04
C ILE A 3 -8.53 -2.79 7.14
N TYR A 4 -8.66 -1.52 6.77
CA TYR A 4 -7.71 -0.74 5.99
C TYR A 4 -7.17 0.39 6.85
N ILE A 5 -5.84 0.53 6.93
CA ILE A 5 -5.17 1.53 7.76
C ILE A 5 -4.24 2.33 6.85
N GLY A 6 -4.67 3.55 6.49
CA GLY A 6 -3.89 4.49 5.70
C GLY A 6 -3.00 5.34 6.58
N PHE A 7 -1.73 5.44 6.19
CA PHE A 7 -0.75 6.39 6.71
C PHE A 7 -0.21 7.24 5.57
N ASP A 8 -0.01 8.52 5.82
CA ASP A 8 0.68 9.41 4.89
C ASP A 8 1.44 10.54 5.58
N ASP A 9 2.35 11.16 4.84
CA ASP A 9 3.10 12.37 5.21
C ASP A 9 3.80 12.25 6.58
N THR A 10 4.50 11.14 6.78
CA THR A 10 5.20 10.83 8.04
C THR A 10 6.69 11.14 8.00
N ASP A 11 7.17 11.64 6.86
CA ASP A 11 8.58 11.89 6.56
C ASP A 11 8.79 13.29 5.95
N HIS A 12 10.04 13.75 5.91
CA HIS A 12 10.44 14.97 5.20
C HIS A 12 11.57 14.65 4.20
N ILE A 13 11.99 15.62 3.40
CA ILE A 13 12.89 15.38 2.25
C ILE A 13 14.24 14.75 2.63
N ASP A 14 14.76 15.09 3.81
CA ASP A 14 16.02 14.57 4.35
C ASP A 14 15.89 13.24 5.13
N ALA A 15 14.72 12.58 5.07
CA ALA A 15 14.44 11.38 5.84
C ALA A 15 15.12 10.11 5.28
N ASP A 16 15.76 9.33 6.16
CA ASP A 16 16.24 7.97 5.84
C ASP A 16 15.11 6.93 5.82
N VAL A 17 13.97 7.24 6.44
CA VAL A 17 12.82 6.35 6.61
C VAL A 17 11.59 7.05 6.06
N GLY A 18 11.08 6.54 4.94
CA GLY A 18 9.82 7.02 4.38
C GLY A 18 8.58 6.32 4.97
N THR A 19 7.41 6.89 4.68
CA THR A 19 6.06 6.46 5.10
C THR A 19 5.82 4.98 4.87
N GLY A 20 6.25 4.43 3.74
CA GLY A 20 6.09 2.99 3.47
C GLY A 20 6.87 2.08 4.43
N LYS A 21 7.99 2.53 5.03
CA LYS A 21 8.72 1.75 6.04
C LYS A 21 8.10 1.92 7.42
N LEU A 22 7.63 3.11 7.77
CA LEU A 22 6.85 3.36 8.98
C LEU A 22 5.57 2.50 9.00
N ALA A 23 4.83 2.47 7.90
CA ALA A 23 3.61 1.68 7.77
C ALA A 23 3.83 0.18 8.01
N ARG A 24 4.93 -0.39 7.49
CA ARG A 24 5.27 -1.80 7.72
C ARG A 24 5.60 -2.11 9.18
N ARG A 25 6.28 -1.20 9.88
CA ARG A 25 6.64 -1.40 11.29
C ARG A 25 5.42 -1.49 12.20
N PHE A 26 4.28 -0.92 11.78
CA PHE A 26 3.04 -1.02 12.55
C PHE A 26 2.54 -2.46 12.70
N GLU A 27 3.02 -3.42 11.89
CA GLU A 27 2.76 -4.85 12.09
C GLU A 27 3.05 -5.29 13.54
N GLU A 28 4.14 -4.80 14.13
CA GLU A 28 4.58 -5.12 15.50
C GLU A 28 3.61 -4.62 16.59
N HIS A 29 2.67 -3.75 16.21
CA HIS A 29 1.69 -3.16 17.12
C HIS A 29 0.27 -3.65 16.86
N LEU A 30 0.06 -4.57 15.91
CA LEU A 30 -1.26 -5.17 15.72
C LEU A 30 -1.71 -5.93 16.98
N PRO A 31 -3.02 -5.89 17.33
CA PRO A 31 -3.56 -6.76 18.36
C PRO A 31 -3.34 -8.24 18.01
N GLU A 32 -3.22 -9.12 19.01
CA GLU A 32 -2.81 -10.53 18.84
C GLU A 32 -3.65 -11.32 17.84
N ARG A 33 -4.95 -11.01 17.72
CA ARG A 33 -5.88 -11.68 16.79
C ARG A 33 -6.00 -10.98 15.43
N CYS A 34 -5.30 -9.87 15.23
CA CYS A 34 -5.28 -9.14 13.96
C CYS A 34 -4.08 -9.61 13.13
N ILE A 35 -4.33 -9.96 11.87
CA ILE A 35 -3.33 -10.53 10.96
C ILE A 35 -3.08 -9.55 9.83
N LEU A 36 -1.83 -9.12 9.68
CA LEU A 36 -1.42 -8.36 8.51
C LEU A 36 -1.51 -9.24 7.26
N GLN A 37 -2.35 -8.84 6.30
CA GLN A 37 -2.41 -9.47 4.98
C GLN A 37 -1.37 -8.86 4.04
N GLY A 38 -1.10 -7.56 4.17
CA GLY A 38 -0.05 -6.88 3.42
C GLY A 38 -0.10 -5.37 3.59
N VAL A 39 0.88 -4.70 2.99
CA VAL A 39 0.97 -3.23 2.95
C VAL A 39 1.09 -2.81 1.49
N VAL A 40 0.17 -1.96 1.04
CA VAL A 40 0.09 -1.45 -0.33
C VAL A 40 0.57 -0.01 -0.35
N ARG A 41 1.53 0.29 -1.22
CA ARG A 41 1.88 1.68 -1.54
C ARG A 41 0.99 2.17 -2.67
N GLN A 42 0.38 3.32 -2.46
CA GLN A 42 -0.40 4.02 -3.47
C GLN A 42 0.41 5.17 -4.07
N GLN A 43 0.24 5.40 -5.37
CA GLN A 43 0.81 6.56 -6.05
C GLN A 43 -0.30 7.58 -6.19
N LEU A 44 -0.11 8.78 -5.66
CA LEU A 44 -1.03 9.90 -5.84
C LEU A 44 -0.55 10.78 -7.00
N LEU A 45 -1.32 11.82 -7.31
CA LEU A 45 -1.02 12.77 -8.38
C LEU A 45 0.38 13.37 -8.22
N VAL A 46 1.18 13.38 -9.29
CA VAL A 46 2.43 14.14 -9.33
C VAL A 46 2.11 15.52 -9.91
N ASP A 47 2.21 16.56 -9.09
CA ASP A 47 1.86 17.94 -9.44
C ASP A 47 2.65 18.91 -8.56
N ASP A 48 3.24 19.95 -9.15
CA ASP A 48 4.09 20.93 -8.46
C ASP A 48 3.36 21.74 -7.38
N ARG A 49 2.02 21.75 -7.40
CA ARG A 49 1.20 22.41 -6.37
C ARG A 49 1.09 21.58 -5.09
N ILE A 50 1.54 20.33 -5.10
CA ILE A 50 1.49 19.43 -3.93
C ILE A 50 2.91 19.30 -3.38
N PRO A 51 3.17 19.70 -2.12
CA PRO A 51 4.44 19.42 -1.48
C PRO A 51 4.58 17.91 -1.26
N TYR A 52 5.71 17.32 -1.66
CA TYR A 52 6.05 15.94 -1.36
C TYR A 52 7.57 15.77 -1.25
N THR A 53 8.02 14.66 -0.66
CA THR A 53 9.45 14.35 -0.48
C THR A 53 10.05 13.78 -1.77
N SER A 54 10.39 12.49 -1.79
CA SER A 54 10.83 11.81 -3.01
C SER A 54 9.67 11.57 -3.98
N HIS A 55 8.49 11.27 -3.44
CA HIS A 55 7.31 10.87 -4.20
C HIS A 55 6.05 11.27 -3.45
N ASN A 56 5.05 11.77 -4.16
CA ASN A 56 3.70 11.90 -3.61
C ASN A 56 3.03 10.51 -3.49
N SER A 57 3.21 9.84 -2.36
CA SER A 57 2.71 8.49 -2.17
C SER A 57 2.44 8.13 -0.72
N SER A 58 1.30 7.50 -0.50
CA SER A 58 0.84 7.00 0.79
C SER A 58 0.93 5.48 0.90
N ALA A 59 0.72 4.96 2.11
CA ALA A 59 0.72 3.53 2.38
C ALA A 59 -0.55 3.09 3.11
N CYS A 60 -1.09 1.93 2.73
CA CYS A 60 -2.25 1.33 3.38
C CYS A 60 -1.94 -0.10 3.80
N LEU A 61 -2.16 -0.41 5.07
CA LEU A 61 -2.18 -1.79 5.54
C LEU A 61 -3.54 -2.43 5.25
N ILE A 62 -3.53 -3.73 4.98
CA ILE A 62 -4.72 -4.58 4.91
C ILE A 62 -4.60 -5.55 6.09
N VAL A 63 -5.54 -5.47 7.03
CA VAL A 63 -5.55 -6.25 8.26
C VAL A 63 -6.81 -7.09 8.31
N GLU A 64 -6.67 -8.38 8.56
CA GLU A 64 -7.79 -9.26 8.89
C GLU A 64 -7.97 -9.26 10.41
N ALA A 65 -9.20 -9.05 10.88
CA ALA A 65 -9.54 -9.01 12.29
C ALA A 65 -10.78 -9.88 12.57
N PRO A 66 -10.93 -10.45 13.77
CA PRO A 66 -12.07 -11.30 14.11
C PRO A 66 -13.40 -10.54 14.17
N GLY A 67 -13.38 -9.24 14.46
CA GLY A 67 -14.57 -8.40 14.62
C GLY A 67 -14.22 -6.96 14.99
N SER A 68 -15.22 -6.13 15.22
CA SER A 68 -15.08 -4.68 15.44
C SER A 68 -14.50 -4.29 16.80
N ASP A 69 -14.47 -5.21 17.77
CA ASP A 69 -14.04 -4.92 19.14
C ASP A 69 -12.58 -4.47 19.24
N CYS A 70 -11.76 -4.77 18.23
CA CYS A 70 -10.36 -4.34 18.19
C CYS A 70 -10.16 -2.92 17.65
N LEU A 71 -11.20 -2.26 17.10
CA LEU A 71 -11.06 -1.00 16.36
C LEU A 71 -10.53 0.14 17.24
N ASP A 72 -11.01 0.28 18.48
CA ASP A 72 -10.54 1.33 19.39
C ASP A 72 -9.08 1.12 19.80
N THR A 73 -8.70 -0.11 20.17
CA THR A 73 -7.30 -0.45 20.47
C THR A 73 -6.40 -0.25 19.26
N LEU A 74 -6.86 -0.63 18.07
CA LEU A 74 -6.10 -0.48 16.83
C LEU A 74 -5.92 1.00 16.48
N ARG A 75 -6.95 1.84 16.68
CA ARG A 75 -6.86 3.30 16.58
C ARG A 75 -5.81 3.86 17.55
N GLU A 76 -5.91 3.56 18.83
CA GLU A 76 -4.99 4.07 19.86
C GLU A 76 -3.53 3.71 19.54
N ARG A 77 -3.29 2.46 19.12
CA ARG A 77 -1.95 2.01 18.74
C ARG A 77 -1.47 2.69 17.46
N ALA A 78 -2.34 2.87 16.47
CA ALA A 78 -1.98 3.54 15.22
C ALA A 78 -1.63 5.01 15.46
N VAL A 79 -2.43 5.73 16.27
CA VAL A 79 -2.17 7.11 16.72
C VAL A 79 -0.82 7.19 17.44
N ARG A 80 -0.57 6.31 18.42
CA ARG A 80 0.72 6.29 19.12
C ARG A 80 1.88 6.00 18.18
N HIS A 81 1.71 5.08 17.22
CA HIS A 81 2.74 4.74 16.25
C HIS A 81 3.11 5.92 15.36
N ILE A 82 2.10 6.60 14.78
CA ILE A 82 2.35 7.76 13.91
C ILE A 82 2.97 8.92 14.69
N GLU A 83 2.50 9.22 15.90
CA GLU A 83 3.04 10.32 16.73
C GLU A 83 4.48 10.05 17.21
N THR A 84 4.85 8.79 17.42
CA THR A 84 6.20 8.43 17.91
C THR A 84 7.22 8.21 16.80
N GLN A 85 6.78 7.81 15.60
CA GLN A 85 7.68 7.41 14.51
C GLN A 85 7.79 8.45 13.39
N SER A 86 6.83 9.37 13.28
CA SER A 86 6.90 10.43 12.26
C SER A 86 7.99 11.43 12.59
N LEU A 87 8.62 11.98 11.55
CA LEU A 87 9.72 12.90 11.72
C LEU A 87 9.23 14.30 12.06
N ALA A 88 9.99 15.03 12.89
CA ALA A 88 9.69 16.41 13.20
C ALA A 88 9.59 17.25 11.90
N GLY A 89 8.52 18.04 11.77
CA GLY A 89 8.25 18.84 10.58
C GLY A 89 7.47 18.14 9.47
N SER A 90 7.12 16.85 9.63
CA SER A 90 6.14 16.17 8.77
C SER A 90 4.70 16.56 9.13
N ASP A 91 3.72 16.18 8.30
CA ASP A 91 2.30 16.48 8.51
C ASP A 91 1.42 15.21 8.52
N PRO A 92 1.59 14.31 9.51
CA PRO A 92 1.14 12.93 9.39
C PRO A 92 -0.38 12.78 9.42
N GLY A 93 -0.90 11.93 8.54
CA GLY A 93 -2.32 11.57 8.49
C GLY A 93 -2.60 10.10 8.77
N LEU A 94 -3.74 9.83 9.41
CA LEU A 94 -4.26 8.51 9.71
C LEU A 94 -5.70 8.37 9.23
N CYS A 95 -5.99 7.30 8.47
CA CYS A 95 -7.35 6.88 8.13
C CYS A 95 -7.55 5.40 8.46
N ILE A 96 -8.62 5.04 9.18
CA ILE A 96 -8.95 3.64 9.50
C ILE A 96 -10.38 3.34 9.07
N ALA A 97 -10.51 2.43 8.10
CA ALA A 97 -11.80 2.01 7.57
C ALA A 97 -11.94 0.49 7.55
N TRP A 98 -13.15 -0.02 7.42
CA TRP A 98 -13.42 -1.46 7.37
C TRP A 98 -14.58 -1.79 6.41
N SER A 99 -14.60 -3.03 5.95
CA SER A 99 -15.49 -3.47 4.86
C SER A 99 -16.95 -3.74 5.27
N ASP A 100 -17.21 -4.03 6.55
CA ASP A 100 -18.50 -4.57 6.99
C ASP A 100 -19.62 -3.51 7.16
N ASN A 101 -19.32 -2.21 7.03
CA ASN A 101 -20.30 -1.14 7.22
C ASN A 101 -20.89 -0.55 5.91
N GLY A 102 -20.45 -1.03 4.74
CA GLY A 102 -20.92 -0.56 3.43
C GLY A 102 -20.53 0.87 3.06
N ALA A 103 -19.73 1.56 3.86
CA ALA A 103 -19.44 2.99 3.69
C ALA A 103 -18.15 3.29 2.90
N LEU A 104 -17.50 2.29 2.29
CA LEU A 104 -16.20 2.48 1.61
C LEU A 104 -16.29 3.24 0.27
N ALA A 105 -17.45 3.26 -0.39
CA ALA A 105 -17.57 3.84 -1.74
C ALA A 105 -17.13 5.32 -1.85
N PRO A 106 -17.51 6.22 -0.92
CA PRO A 106 -16.98 7.58 -0.86
C PRO A 106 -15.45 7.66 -0.76
N LEU A 107 -14.81 6.80 0.04
CA LEU A 107 -13.35 6.74 0.14
C LEU A 107 -12.72 6.25 -1.16
N VAL A 108 -13.29 5.22 -1.81
CA VAL A 108 -12.82 4.71 -3.11
C VAL A 108 -12.83 5.82 -4.16
N GLU A 109 -13.94 6.54 -4.28
CA GLU A 109 -14.08 7.64 -5.24
C GLU A 109 -13.19 8.84 -4.88
N PHE A 110 -12.99 9.12 -3.59
CA PHE A 110 -12.04 10.13 -3.15
C PHE A 110 -10.59 9.75 -3.51
N GLY A 111 -10.18 8.52 -3.24
CA GLY A 111 -8.85 8.02 -3.59
C GLY A 111 -8.55 8.11 -5.08
N ARG A 112 -9.54 7.79 -5.94
CA ARG A 112 -9.43 7.98 -7.40
C ARG A 112 -9.15 9.45 -7.76
N ARG A 113 -9.92 10.39 -7.18
CA ARG A 113 -9.73 11.83 -7.42
C ARG A 113 -8.34 12.33 -7.01
N CYS A 114 -7.76 11.80 -5.93
CA CYS A 114 -6.39 12.13 -5.51
C CYS A 114 -5.30 11.67 -6.51
N THR A 115 -5.64 10.83 -7.50
CA THR A 115 -4.73 10.46 -8.59
C THR A 115 -4.87 11.36 -9.82
N GLU A 116 -5.92 12.19 -9.87
CA GLU A 116 -6.31 12.97 -11.06
C GLU A 116 -6.15 14.47 -10.87
N ARG A 117 -6.37 14.97 -9.65
CA ARG A 117 -6.32 16.40 -9.34
C ARG A 117 -5.91 16.68 -7.90
N VAL A 118 -5.50 17.91 -7.64
CA VAL A 118 -5.35 18.43 -6.27
C VAL A 118 -6.74 18.48 -5.62
N VAL A 119 -6.86 17.92 -4.41
CA VAL A 119 -8.11 17.87 -3.65
C VAL A 119 -7.95 18.55 -2.29
N PRO A 120 -8.98 19.23 -1.76
CA PRO A 120 -8.92 19.87 -0.45
C PRO A 120 -9.19 18.87 0.69
N GLN A 121 -8.65 19.15 1.89
CA GLN A 121 -8.90 18.37 3.11
C GLN A 121 -10.39 18.10 3.39
N ALA A 122 -11.26 19.07 3.11
CA ALA A 122 -12.71 18.94 3.32
C ALA A 122 -13.35 17.81 2.48
N GLU A 123 -12.76 17.43 1.35
CA GLU A 123 -13.20 16.24 0.60
C GLU A 123 -12.80 14.94 1.31
N ALA A 124 -11.62 14.89 1.94
CA ALA A 124 -11.18 13.73 2.74
C ALA A 124 -12.10 13.50 3.94
N VAL A 125 -12.40 14.57 4.69
CA VAL A 125 -13.30 14.52 5.85
C VAL A 125 -14.70 14.04 5.47
N ARG A 126 -15.25 14.51 4.34
CA ARG A 126 -16.54 14.04 3.83
C ARG A 126 -16.50 12.57 3.40
N ALA A 127 -15.42 12.16 2.72
CA ALA A 127 -15.27 10.80 2.23
C ALA A 127 -15.11 9.78 3.37
N ALA A 128 -14.41 10.15 4.45
CA ALA A 128 -14.18 9.30 5.61
C ALA A 128 -15.35 9.28 6.61
N LYS A 129 -16.52 9.86 6.27
CA LYS A 129 -17.69 9.84 7.16
C LYS A 129 -18.11 8.40 7.47
N GLY A 130 -18.10 8.04 8.75
CA GLY A 130 -18.36 6.66 9.21
C GLY A 130 -17.09 5.85 9.49
N PHE A 131 -15.92 6.47 9.35
CA PHE A 131 -14.60 5.90 9.63
C PHE A 131 -13.78 6.86 10.49
N HIS A 132 -12.62 6.41 10.94
CA HIS A 132 -11.68 7.27 11.67
C HIS A 132 -10.77 8.00 10.67
N LEU A 133 -10.63 9.31 10.87
CA LEU A 133 -9.69 10.19 10.16
C LEU A 133 -9.12 11.20 11.15
N SER A 134 -7.80 11.32 11.22
CA SER A 134 -7.11 12.28 12.08
C SER A 134 -5.77 12.72 11.49
N GLY A 135 -5.42 13.98 11.70
CA GLY A 135 -4.08 14.50 11.46
C GLY A 135 -3.30 14.59 12.78
N HIS A 136 -1.98 14.47 12.68
CA HIS A 136 -1.05 14.38 13.80
C HIS A 136 0.17 15.29 13.63
N GLY A 137 0.03 16.37 12.87
CA GLY A 137 1.11 17.32 12.62
C GLY A 137 0.66 18.55 11.84
N GLY A 138 1.64 19.42 11.58
CA GLY A 138 1.56 20.56 10.67
C GLY A 138 0.17 21.18 10.44
N THR A 139 -0.32 21.02 9.22
CA THR A 139 -1.60 21.55 8.73
C THR A 139 -2.72 20.50 8.73
N ASN A 140 -2.39 19.25 9.10
CA ASN A 140 -3.18 18.05 8.94
C ASN A 140 -3.44 17.65 7.48
N ASP A 141 -2.59 18.06 6.53
CA ASP A 141 -2.77 17.72 5.11
C ASP A 141 -2.57 16.23 4.81
N GLY A 142 -1.75 15.50 5.61
CA GLY A 142 -1.55 14.06 5.45
C GLY A 142 -2.84 13.24 5.51
N ILE A 143 -3.94 13.78 6.07
CA ILE A 143 -5.24 13.10 6.06
C ILE A 143 -5.74 12.83 4.63
N ILE A 144 -5.37 13.67 3.66
CA ILE A 144 -5.74 13.54 2.26
C ILE A 144 -5.17 12.24 1.71
N GLY A 145 -3.87 12.04 1.82
CA GLY A 145 -3.25 10.85 1.25
C GLY A 145 -3.47 9.60 2.10
N ALA A 146 -3.69 9.71 3.41
CA ALA A 146 -4.09 8.59 4.25
C ALA A 146 -5.49 8.06 3.85
N ALA A 147 -6.47 8.95 3.66
CA ALA A 147 -7.81 8.58 3.17
C ALA A 147 -7.75 8.04 1.73
N ALA A 148 -6.92 8.64 0.86
CA ALA A 148 -6.70 8.14 -0.49
C ALA A 148 -6.07 6.74 -0.50
N ALA A 149 -5.12 6.47 0.41
CA ALA A 149 -4.48 5.17 0.56
C ALA A 149 -5.52 4.07 0.82
N VAL A 150 -6.43 4.35 1.76
CA VAL A 150 -7.54 3.46 2.10
C VAL A 150 -8.46 3.27 0.91
N GLY A 151 -8.93 4.34 0.28
CA GLY A 151 -9.85 4.29 -0.85
C GLY A 151 -9.29 3.50 -2.04
N LEU A 152 -8.07 3.81 -2.46
CA LEU A 152 -7.41 3.13 -3.58
C LEU A 152 -7.14 1.65 -3.27
N THR A 153 -6.77 1.33 -2.04
CA THR A 153 -6.54 -0.07 -1.62
C THR A 153 -7.85 -0.84 -1.52
N ALA A 154 -8.89 -0.22 -0.97
CA ALA A 154 -10.23 -0.79 -0.92
C ALA A 154 -10.83 -1.02 -2.31
N SER A 155 -10.46 -0.22 -3.32
CA SER A 155 -10.88 -0.44 -4.70
C SER A 155 -10.40 -1.77 -5.28
N GLY A 156 -9.26 -2.29 -4.81
CA GLY A 156 -8.70 -3.57 -5.27
C GLY A 156 -7.96 -3.51 -6.61
N TRP A 157 -7.83 -2.34 -7.23
CA TRP A 157 -7.28 -2.21 -8.60
C TRP A 157 -6.07 -1.28 -8.71
N SER A 158 -5.59 -0.74 -7.59
CA SER A 158 -4.48 0.22 -7.57
C SER A 158 -3.42 -0.08 -6.53
N GLY A 159 -2.20 0.33 -6.85
CA GLY A 159 -1.04 0.21 -5.96
C GLY A 159 -0.24 -1.07 -6.15
N ARG A 160 0.84 -1.15 -5.37
CA ARG A 160 1.73 -2.30 -5.31
C ARG A 160 2.04 -2.65 -3.87
N PHE A 161 2.13 -3.93 -3.57
CA PHE A 161 2.53 -4.42 -2.26
C PHE A 161 3.99 -4.05 -2.00
N ILE A 162 4.22 -3.39 -0.87
CA ILE A 162 5.54 -3.16 -0.28
C ILE A 162 5.83 -4.11 0.88
N GLU A 163 4.82 -4.86 1.33
CA GLU A 163 4.89 -6.06 2.17
C GLU A 163 3.72 -6.99 1.82
N PHE A 164 3.98 -8.29 1.75
CA PHE A 164 3.00 -9.35 1.49
C PHE A 164 3.70 -10.71 1.66
N ALA A 165 3.24 -11.56 2.58
CA ALA A 165 3.82 -12.89 2.77
C ALA A 165 5.38 -12.92 2.85
N ARG A 166 5.95 -11.96 3.59
CA ARG A 166 7.41 -11.80 3.79
C ARG A 166 8.17 -11.64 2.47
N LEU A 167 7.80 -10.65 1.66
CA LEU A 167 8.40 -10.39 0.33
C LEU A 167 9.93 -10.31 0.33
N ARG A 168 10.52 -9.86 1.43
CA ARG A 168 11.96 -9.60 1.56
C ARG A 168 12.78 -10.86 1.81
N GLU A 169 12.13 -11.96 2.17
CA GLU A 169 12.76 -13.26 2.40
C GLU A 169 12.77 -14.12 1.13
N LEU A 170 12.06 -13.68 0.08
CA LEU A 170 11.99 -14.43 -1.17
C LEU A 170 13.32 -14.38 -1.93
N PRO A 171 13.75 -15.52 -2.52
CA PRO A 171 14.97 -15.58 -3.32
C PRO A 171 14.84 -14.74 -4.60
N VAL A 172 15.99 -14.41 -5.19
CA VAL A 172 16.05 -13.75 -6.52
C VAL A 172 15.33 -14.60 -7.57
N ILE A 173 15.52 -15.92 -7.53
CA ILE A 173 14.81 -16.87 -8.39
C ILE A 173 13.85 -17.69 -7.52
N ALA A 174 12.56 -17.60 -7.79
CA ALA A 174 11.50 -18.37 -7.12
C ALA A 174 10.78 -19.28 -8.12
N THR A 175 10.16 -20.37 -7.68
CA THR A 175 9.24 -21.13 -8.55
C THR A 175 7.86 -20.51 -8.53
N VAL A 176 7.08 -20.68 -9.60
CA VAL A 176 5.68 -20.26 -9.64
C VAL A 176 4.91 -20.85 -8.46
N ALA A 177 5.05 -22.15 -8.20
CA ALA A 177 4.42 -22.82 -7.07
C ALA A 177 4.74 -22.15 -5.72
N SER A 178 6.00 -21.80 -5.46
CA SER A 178 6.41 -21.19 -4.19
C SER A 178 5.80 -19.79 -3.96
N LEU A 179 5.51 -19.06 -5.04
CA LEU A 179 4.83 -17.77 -4.98
C LEU A 179 3.32 -17.96 -4.74
N GLU A 180 2.71 -18.95 -5.41
CA GLU A 180 1.29 -19.27 -5.29
C GLU A 180 0.92 -19.83 -3.91
N GLU A 181 1.78 -20.67 -3.33
CA GLU A 181 1.63 -21.17 -1.95
C GLU A 181 1.62 -20.02 -0.92
N ARG A 182 2.24 -18.89 -1.24
CA ARG A 182 2.22 -17.66 -0.43
C ARG A 182 1.03 -16.74 -0.75
N GLY A 183 0.08 -17.18 -1.57
CA GLY A 183 -1.13 -16.44 -1.92
C GLY A 183 -0.94 -15.38 -3.02
N MET A 184 0.15 -15.44 -3.78
CA MET A 184 0.34 -14.59 -4.97
C MET A 184 -0.24 -15.27 -6.22
N SER A 185 -0.71 -14.49 -7.18
CA SER A 185 -1.12 -15.01 -8.50
C SER A 185 -0.09 -14.63 -9.54
N VAL A 186 0.66 -15.59 -10.07
CA VAL A 186 1.63 -15.33 -11.15
C VAL A 186 0.86 -15.26 -12.48
N VAL A 187 0.91 -14.10 -13.14
CA VAL A 187 0.11 -13.83 -14.34
C VAL A 187 1.03 -13.40 -15.46
N SER A 188 0.96 -14.12 -16.58
CA SER A 188 1.68 -13.74 -17.79
C SER A 188 1.07 -12.48 -18.41
N MET A 189 1.94 -11.53 -18.74
CA MET A 189 1.61 -10.34 -19.54
C MET A 189 2.08 -10.50 -20.99
N ASP A 190 2.46 -11.71 -21.38
CA ASP A 190 2.81 -12.04 -22.76
C ASP A 190 1.58 -11.91 -23.66
N ARG A 191 1.78 -11.42 -24.89
CA ARG A 191 0.68 -11.22 -25.85
C ARG A 191 -0.01 -12.55 -26.18
N ASP A 192 0.75 -13.63 -26.27
CA ASP A 192 0.26 -14.93 -26.69
C ASP A 192 -0.24 -15.75 -25.48
N ALA A 193 -0.35 -15.12 -24.31
CA ALA A 193 -0.97 -15.63 -23.08
C ALA A 193 -0.40 -16.98 -22.61
N LEU A 194 0.89 -17.23 -22.83
CA LEU A 194 1.59 -18.38 -22.27
C LEU A 194 1.39 -18.42 -20.76
N SER A 195 0.93 -19.55 -20.22
CA SER A 195 0.63 -19.68 -18.80
C SER A 195 1.84 -20.22 -18.03
N PRO A 196 2.30 -19.54 -16.96
CA PRO A 196 3.37 -20.05 -16.11
C PRO A 196 2.94 -21.37 -15.46
N ARG A 197 3.80 -22.38 -15.52
CA ARG A 197 3.56 -23.68 -14.88
C ARG A 197 4.14 -23.70 -13.47
N PRO A 198 3.62 -24.52 -12.53
CA PRO A 198 4.11 -24.56 -11.15
C PRO A 198 5.63 -24.74 -11.00
N GLY A 199 6.25 -25.53 -11.89
CA GLY A 199 7.69 -25.79 -11.90
C GLY A 199 8.54 -24.75 -12.65
N ASP A 200 7.92 -23.80 -13.35
CA ASP A 200 8.66 -22.72 -14.00
C ASP A 200 9.28 -21.77 -12.95
N ARG A 201 10.34 -21.06 -13.36
CA ARG A 201 11.10 -20.14 -12.50
C ARG A 201 10.78 -18.70 -12.84
N VAL A 202 10.69 -17.86 -11.82
CA VAL A 202 10.48 -16.41 -11.91
C VAL A 202 11.71 -15.70 -11.36
N ASP A 203 12.39 -14.93 -12.21
CA ASP A 203 13.39 -13.95 -11.78
C ASP A 203 12.68 -12.71 -11.23
N THR A 204 12.78 -12.55 -9.90
CA THR A 204 12.22 -11.42 -9.15
C THR A 204 13.12 -10.19 -9.16
N LYS A 205 14.34 -10.31 -9.72
CA LYS A 205 15.39 -9.30 -9.73
C LYS A 205 15.78 -8.81 -8.32
N GLY A 206 15.55 -9.64 -7.31
CA GLY A 206 15.74 -9.28 -5.90
C GLY A 206 14.81 -8.17 -5.41
N TRP A 207 13.75 -7.85 -6.16
CA TRP A 207 12.82 -6.75 -5.86
C TRP A 207 11.39 -7.10 -6.27
N LEU A 208 10.78 -8.06 -5.57
CA LEU A 208 9.39 -8.41 -5.82
C LEU A 208 8.42 -7.36 -5.24
N ARG A 209 7.55 -6.80 -6.07
CA ARG A 209 6.45 -5.88 -5.69
C ARG A 209 5.17 -6.26 -6.42
N PRO A 210 4.40 -7.23 -5.91
CA PRO A 210 3.14 -7.64 -6.53
C PRO A 210 2.17 -6.44 -6.67
N ARG A 211 1.34 -6.44 -7.71
CA ARG A 211 0.26 -5.45 -7.88
C ARG A 211 -0.96 -5.86 -7.09
N LEU A 212 -1.69 -4.89 -6.55
CA LEU A 212 -3.05 -5.13 -6.11
C LEU A 212 -3.97 -5.07 -7.34
N LEU A 213 -4.47 -6.22 -7.78
CA LEU A 213 -5.40 -6.35 -8.91
C LEU A 213 -6.51 -7.33 -8.55
N GLY A 214 -7.77 -6.92 -8.68
CA GLY A 214 -8.92 -7.72 -8.28
C GLY A 214 -8.87 -8.16 -6.81
N HIS A 215 -8.36 -7.31 -5.92
CA HIS A 215 -8.11 -7.60 -4.50
C HIS A 215 -7.10 -8.75 -4.22
N ARG A 216 -6.29 -9.12 -5.22
CA ARG A 216 -5.24 -10.15 -5.09
C ARG A 216 -3.85 -9.55 -5.26
N ALA A 217 -2.85 -10.21 -4.67
CA ALA A 217 -1.45 -9.93 -4.93
C ALA A 217 -1.04 -10.62 -6.24
N VAL A 218 -1.04 -9.87 -7.33
CA VAL A 218 -0.68 -10.39 -8.65
C VAL A 218 0.80 -10.13 -8.92
N VAL A 219 1.50 -11.12 -9.47
CA VAL A 219 2.89 -11.04 -9.94
C VAL A 219 2.88 -11.14 -11.48
N PRO A 220 2.80 -9.99 -12.16
CA PRO A 220 2.94 -9.90 -13.60
C PRO A 220 4.33 -10.33 -14.06
N VAL A 221 4.38 -11.22 -15.05
CA VAL A 221 5.63 -11.76 -15.59
C VAL A 221 5.64 -11.77 -17.12
N LEU A 222 6.84 -11.75 -17.70
CA LEU A 222 7.08 -11.98 -19.13
C LEU A 222 8.02 -13.19 -19.30
N PRO A 223 7.89 -13.97 -20.39
CA PRO A 223 8.75 -15.11 -20.65
C PRO A 223 10.15 -14.64 -21.07
N SER A 224 11.18 -15.38 -20.68
CA SER A 224 12.58 -15.15 -21.09
C SER A 224 13.28 -16.41 -21.62
N GLY A 225 12.52 -17.48 -21.87
CA GLY A 225 13.03 -18.78 -22.35
C GLY A 225 12.35 -19.95 -21.64
N ASP A 226 12.77 -21.18 -21.96
CA ASP A 226 12.16 -22.43 -21.51
C ASP A 226 11.90 -22.47 -19.99
N GLY A 227 10.63 -22.30 -19.61
CA GLY A 227 10.19 -22.31 -18.22
C GLY A 227 10.81 -21.21 -17.35
N LEU A 228 11.28 -20.12 -17.96
CA LEU A 228 11.84 -18.95 -17.27
C LEU A 228 11.01 -17.71 -17.56
N TRP A 229 10.68 -17.02 -16.47
CA TRP A 229 9.89 -15.81 -16.43
C TRP A 229 10.66 -14.72 -15.67
N TYR A 230 10.35 -13.45 -15.92
CA TYR A 230 10.88 -12.34 -15.12
C TYR A 230 9.79 -11.33 -14.80
N THR A 231 9.93 -10.64 -13.67
CA THR A 231 9.00 -9.58 -13.28
C THR A 231 9.18 -8.34 -14.17
N LEU A 232 8.06 -7.70 -14.54
CA LEU A 232 8.10 -6.51 -15.41
C LEU A 232 8.80 -5.30 -14.76
N TRP A 233 8.79 -5.22 -13.43
CA TRP A 233 9.28 -4.05 -12.71
C TRP A 233 10.53 -4.37 -11.90
N GLU A 234 11.41 -3.38 -11.87
CA GLU A 234 12.65 -3.40 -11.10
C GLU A 234 12.80 -2.11 -10.30
N LYS A 235 13.72 -2.13 -9.34
CA LYS A 235 14.04 -0.95 -8.55
C LYS A 235 14.67 0.10 -9.46
N ARG A 236 14.02 1.26 -9.61
CA ARG A 236 14.58 2.40 -10.34
C ARG A 236 15.94 2.80 -9.76
N SER A 237 16.92 3.06 -10.63
CA SER A 237 18.19 3.66 -10.21
C SER A 237 17.97 5.12 -9.79
N LYS A 238 18.74 5.62 -8.83
CA LYS A 238 18.62 7.02 -8.35
C LYS A 238 18.80 8.05 -9.49
N THR A 239 19.52 7.68 -10.55
CA THR A 239 19.80 8.50 -11.75
C THR A 239 18.67 8.56 -12.78
N SER A 240 17.56 7.83 -12.60
CA SER A 240 16.49 7.71 -13.62
C SER A 240 15.24 8.58 -13.36
N HIS A 241 15.36 9.66 -12.56
CA HIS A 241 14.25 10.59 -12.32
C HIS A 241 14.01 11.50 -13.54
N GLY A 242 13.35 10.93 -14.54
CA GLY A 242 12.90 11.64 -15.73
C GLY A 242 11.83 10.81 -16.44
N ARG A 243 10.58 10.95 -15.98
CA ARG A 243 9.37 10.76 -16.79
C ARG A 243 8.30 11.69 -16.27
#